data_AF-A0AAN6XSV3-F1
#
_entry.id   AF-A0AAN6XSV3-F1
#
_cell.length_a   1.000
_cell.length_b   1.000
_cell.length_c   1.000
_cell.angle_alpha   90.00
_cell.angle_beta   90.00
_cell.angle_gamma   90.00
#
_symmetry.space_group_name_H-M   'P 1'
#
loop_
_entity.id
_entity.type
_entity.pdbx_description
1 polymer ?
#
loop_
_entity_poly.entity_id
_entity_poly.type
_entity_poly.pdbx_seq_one_letter_code
_entity_poly.pdbx_strand_id
1 'polypeptide(L)'
;MSATISSRCLPSPEFATFTESSFFSRNGPDAQLPLPEDVRARSATQSKWTQTGVQPARFQELGLVVKFGRAPRVTVAEGQCLWALRRALPNFPVPEIYGWTHDGGDVFIYMELLHGVTLEERWETLGQTERSSICAQLRVLVTSLRSLQQTPDDESFLGHVNREPLGDIIFTDNETRPPAGPFQSVAEFHDWLSLQIRTGLEVHWPGKQPCEIPDPYRDGLPDDAAVTFTHGDLHPSNIIISVDSPCRIVALIDWRQSGWYPDYWEACKAYYTAEVGGEWMEKYIPLFIDEPACIDAFDDYARAFGY
;
A
#
# COMPACT_ATOMS: atom_id res chain seq x y z
N MET A 1 11.78 -21.16 8.95
CA MET A 1 12.36 -19.82 9.19
C MET A 1 11.38 -18.82 8.62
N SER A 2 10.94 -17.85 9.40
CA SER A 2 10.08 -16.76 8.90
C SER A 2 10.86 -15.94 7.87
N ALA A 3 10.19 -15.52 6.80
CA ALA A 3 10.80 -14.64 5.81
C ALA A 3 11.04 -13.26 6.44
N THR A 4 12.19 -12.64 6.13
CA THR A 4 12.56 -11.35 6.72
C THR A 4 12.78 -10.30 5.65
N ILE A 5 12.48 -9.05 5.99
CA ILE A 5 12.84 -7.87 5.20
C ILE A 5 13.76 -7.00 6.07
N SER A 6 14.91 -6.63 5.51
CA SER A 6 15.84 -5.69 6.14
C SER A 6 15.83 -4.37 5.37
N SER A 7 15.66 -3.27 6.09
CA SER A 7 15.74 -1.93 5.52
C SER A 7 17.15 -1.61 4.97
N ARG A 8 18.18 -2.27 5.50
CA ARG A 8 19.60 -2.09 5.12
C ARG A 8 19.98 -2.75 3.81
N CYS A 9 19.18 -3.70 3.34
CA CYS A 9 19.43 -4.47 2.12
C CYS A 9 18.68 -3.93 0.90
N LEU A 10 17.93 -2.83 1.05
CA LEU A 10 17.15 -2.25 -0.03
C LEU A 10 18.06 -1.60 -1.09
N PRO A 11 17.67 -1.64 -2.38
CA PRO A 11 18.40 -0.93 -3.43
C PRO A 11 18.36 0.58 -3.22
N SER A 12 19.31 1.29 -3.83
CA SER A 12 19.46 2.75 -3.68
C SER A 12 18.17 3.50 -4.02
N PRO A 13 17.76 4.51 -3.22
CA PRO A 13 16.58 5.31 -3.50
C PRO A 13 16.76 6.25 -4.71
N GLU A 14 18.01 6.54 -5.12
CA GLU A 14 18.30 7.50 -6.20
C GLU A 14 18.03 6.93 -7.59
N PHE A 15 18.42 5.68 -7.82
CA PHE A 15 18.27 5.03 -9.11
C PHE A 15 18.52 3.53 -8.95
N ALA A 16 17.73 2.72 -9.66
CA ALA A 16 17.98 1.29 -9.79
C ALA A 16 17.54 0.78 -11.16
N THR A 17 18.28 -0.18 -11.70
CA THR A 17 17.88 -0.98 -12.86
C THR A 17 18.25 -2.43 -12.60
N PHE A 18 17.27 -3.33 -12.66
CA PHE A 18 17.44 -4.76 -12.39
C PHE A 18 17.61 -5.50 -13.71
N THR A 19 18.85 -5.54 -14.21
CA THR A 19 19.21 -6.13 -15.51
C THR A 19 18.92 -7.63 -15.60
N GLU A 20 18.78 -8.30 -14.46
CA GLU A 20 18.41 -9.71 -14.31
C GLU A 20 16.89 -9.98 -14.43
N SER A 21 16.07 -8.93 -14.49
CA SER A 21 14.61 -9.06 -14.50
C SER A 21 14.05 -9.64 -15.80
N SER A 22 12.79 -10.09 -15.76
CA SER A 22 12.11 -10.61 -16.95
C SER A 22 12.02 -9.61 -18.10
N PHE A 23 12.09 -8.30 -17.82
CA PHE A 23 12.08 -7.26 -18.85
C PHE A 23 13.25 -7.41 -19.83
N PHE A 24 14.48 -7.51 -19.33
CA PHE A 24 15.68 -7.55 -20.17
C PHE A 24 15.85 -8.89 -20.88
N SER A 25 15.47 -9.99 -20.22
CA SER A 25 15.46 -11.32 -20.87
C SER A 25 14.42 -11.42 -21.98
N ARG A 26 13.26 -10.78 -21.85
CA ARG A 26 12.18 -10.79 -22.85
C ARG A 26 12.43 -9.84 -24.03
N ASN A 27 13.01 -8.67 -23.79
CA ASN A 27 13.13 -7.60 -24.80
C ASN A 27 14.50 -7.57 -25.51
N GLY A 28 15.44 -8.45 -25.13
CA GLY A 28 16.73 -8.60 -25.80
C GLY A 28 17.90 -7.89 -25.10
N PRO A 29 19.15 -8.16 -25.52
CA PRO A 29 20.36 -7.72 -24.82
C PRO A 29 20.58 -6.20 -24.83
N ASP A 30 20.03 -5.50 -25.83
CA ASP A 30 20.12 -4.04 -25.96
C ASP A 30 18.87 -3.31 -25.43
N ALA A 31 17.98 -4.02 -24.73
CA ALA A 31 16.77 -3.45 -24.18
C ALA A 31 17.10 -2.36 -23.15
N GLN A 32 16.35 -1.25 -23.22
CA GLN A 32 16.43 -0.15 -22.25
C GLN A 32 15.04 0.17 -21.73
N LEU A 33 14.96 0.59 -20.47
CA LEU A 33 13.74 1.15 -19.91
C LEU A 33 13.43 2.49 -20.60
N PRO A 34 12.16 2.79 -20.94
CA PRO A 34 11.79 4.05 -21.57
C PRO A 34 12.26 5.27 -20.78
N LEU A 35 12.71 6.32 -21.49
CA LEU A 35 13.14 7.55 -20.84
C LEU A 35 11.95 8.27 -20.20
N PRO A 36 12.16 9.08 -19.15
CA PRO A 36 11.09 9.87 -18.51
C PRO A 36 10.25 10.70 -19.51
N GLU A 37 10.87 11.26 -20.54
CA GLU A 37 10.16 11.99 -21.60
C GLU A 37 9.21 11.10 -22.41
N ASP A 38 9.64 9.89 -22.78
CA ASP A 38 8.83 8.91 -23.50
C ASP A 38 7.67 8.42 -22.64
N VAL A 39 7.91 8.23 -21.34
CA VAL A 39 6.88 7.84 -20.37
C VAL A 39 5.80 8.91 -20.28
N ARG A 40 6.19 10.18 -20.13
CA ARG A 40 5.23 11.29 -20.08
C ARG A 40 4.45 11.42 -21.39
N ALA A 41 5.12 11.33 -22.53
CA ALA A 41 4.46 11.37 -23.84
C ALA A 41 3.46 10.21 -24.01
N ARG A 42 3.85 8.99 -23.63
CA ARG A 42 2.98 7.81 -23.68
C ARG A 42 1.76 7.98 -22.78
N SER A 43 1.94 8.37 -21.52
CA SER A 43 0.85 8.62 -20.57
C SER A 43 -0.13 9.68 -21.09
N ALA A 44 0.37 10.79 -21.65
CA ALA A 44 -0.48 11.85 -22.20
C ALA A 44 -1.41 11.36 -23.33
N THR A 45 -0.95 10.42 -24.17
CA THR A 45 -1.77 9.84 -25.24
C THR A 45 -2.79 8.81 -24.75
N GLN A 46 -2.51 8.14 -23.63
CA GLN A 46 -3.36 7.09 -23.04
C GLN A 46 -4.38 7.65 -22.04
N SER A 47 -4.09 8.81 -21.48
CA SER A 47 -4.96 9.49 -20.54
C SER A 47 -6.26 9.89 -21.24
N LYS A 48 -7.35 9.18 -20.92
CA LYS A 48 -8.70 9.70 -21.16
C LYS A 48 -8.90 10.85 -20.17
N TRP A 49 -9.38 11.99 -20.64
CA TRP A 49 -9.68 13.17 -19.83
C TRP A 49 -10.61 12.83 -18.65
N THR A 50 -10.06 12.40 -17.52
CA THR A 50 -10.78 12.22 -16.26
C THR A 50 -10.04 12.95 -15.15
N GLN A 51 -10.81 13.55 -14.25
CA GLN A 51 -10.40 14.62 -13.33
C GLN A 51 -9.47 14.17 -12.17
N THR A 52 -8.88 12.97 -12.19
CA THR A 52 -8.32 12.34 -10.97
C THR A 52 -6.82 12.06 -10.96
N GLY A 53 -6.04 12.54 -11.93
CA GLY A 53 -4.57 12.55 -11.86
C GLY A 53 -3.85 11.79 -12.96
N VAL A 54 -2.52 11.80 -12.89
CA VAL A 54 -1.59 11.26 -13.88
C VAL A 54 -1.76 9.73 -13.98
N GLN A 55 -2.13 9.22 -15.15
CA GLN A 55 -2.29 7.79 -15.40
C GLN A 55 -0.94 7.11 -15.61
N PRO A 56 -0.73 5.86 -15.13
CA PRO A 56 0.46 5.08 -15.45
C PRO A 56 0.62 4.90 -16.96
N ALA A 57 1.83 5.02 -17.48
CA ALA A 57 2.12 4.79 -18.89
C ALA A 57 2.24 3.28 -19.15
N ARG A 58 1.44 2.75 -20.09
CA ARG A 58 1.46 1.34 -20.47
C ARG A 58 2.20 1.15 -21.80
N PHE A 59 3.21 0.30 -21.78
CA PHE A 59 3.96 -0.16 -22.96
C PHE A 59 3.64 -1.64 -23.15
N GLN A 60 2.51 -1.93 -23.79
CA GLN A 60 2.05 -3.30 -24.03
C GLN A 60 3.06 -4.11 -24.83
N GLU A 61 3.70 -3.46 -25.80
CA GLU A 61 4.73 -4.02 -26.64
C GLU A 61 5.99 -4.44 -25.87
N LEU A 62 6.22 -3.90 -24.67
CA LEU A 62 7.34 -4.24 -23.79
C LEU A 62 6.92 -5.10 -22.60
N GLY A 63 5.61 -5.32 -22.40
CA GLY A 63 5.06 -5.90 -21.16
C GLY A 63 5.40 -5.06 -19.92
N LEU A 64 5.35 -3.73 -20.05
CA LEU A 64 5.81 -2.77 -19.05
C LEU A 64 4.70 -1.77 -18.71
N VAL A 65 4.58 -1.43 -17.43
CA VAL A 65 3.84 -0.26 -16.95
C VAL A 65 4.78 0.62 -16.12
N VAL A 66 4.64 1.93 -16.29
CA VAL A 66 5.43 2.93 -15.55
C VAL A 66 4.49 3.80 -14.73
N LYS A 67 4.57 3.70 -13.41
CA LYS A 67 3.91 4.63 -12.48
C LYS A 67 4.86 5.80 -12.25
N PHE A 68 4.38 7.02 -12.38
CA PHE A 68 5.22 8.18 -12.16
C PHE A 68 4.46 9.36 -11.56
N GLY A 69 5.17 10.21 -10.84
CA GLY A 69 4.61 11.37 -10.16
C GLY A 69 5.49 11.84 -9.01
N ARG A 70 4.96 12.74 -8.19
CA ARG A 70 5.67 13.33 -7.06
C ARG A 70 5.23 12.71 -5.74
N ALA A 71 6.10 12.80 -4.73
CA ALA A 71 5.72 12.54 -3.35
C ALA A 71 4.57 13.47 -2.91
N PRO A 72 3.67 13.02 -2.02
CA PRO A 72 3.61 11.68 -1.43
C PRO A 72 2.95 10.62 -2.33
N ARG A 73 2.43 10.99 -3.51
CA ARG A 73 1.63 10.09 -4.37
C ARG A 73 2.44 8.95 -4.99
N VAL A 74 3.68 9.24 -5.39
CA VAL A 74 4.62 8.24 -5.93
C VAL A 74 5.96 8.43 -5.24
N THR A 75 6.45 7.37 -4.60
CA THR A 75 7.73 7.35 -3.89
C THR A 75 8.47 6.06 -4.20
N VAL A 76 9.79 6.07 -4.05
CA VAL A 76 10.62 4.87 -4.29
C VAL A 76 10.34 3.75 -3.29
N ALA A 77 9.68 4.05 -2.15
CA ALA A 77 9.26 3.05 -1.17
C ALA A 77 8.39 1.95 -1.79
N GLU A 78 7.52 2.28 -2.76
CA GLU A 78 6.72 1.28 -3.48
C GLU A 78 7.60 0.33 -4.30
N GLY A 79 8.58 0.85 -5.04
CA GLY A 79 9.52 0.04 -5.82
C GLY A 79 10.43 -0.84 -4.93
N GLN A 80 10.91 -0.29 -3.82
CA GLN A 80 11.68 -1.04 -2.82
C GLN A 80 10.83 -2.12 -2.14
N CYS A 81 9.53 -1.85 -1.89
CA CYS A 81 8.59 -2.83 -1.35
C CYS A 81 8.42 -4.01 -2.30
N LEU A 82 8.11 -3.75 -3.58
CA LEU A 82 7.98 -4.80 -4.59
C LEU A 82 9.26 -5.64 -4.71
N TRP A 83 10.43 -4.98 -4.69
CA TRP A 83 11.73 -5.66 -4.71
C TRP A 83 11.92 -6.57 -3.49
N ALA A 84 11.61 -6.07 -2.29
CA ALA A 84 11.78 -6.81 -1.05
C ALA A 84 10.82 -8.00 -0.96
N LEU A 85 9.55 -7.81 -1.34
CA LEU A 85 8.53 -8.86 -1.30
C LEU A 85 8.87 -10.04 -2.21
N ARG A 86 9.34 -9.81 -3.44
CA ARG A 86 9.72 -10.94 -4.33
C ARG A 86 10.91 -11.74 -3.81
N ARG A 87 11.76 -11.15 -2.98
CA ARG A 87 12.92 -11.84 -2.39
C ARG A 87 12.57 -12.56 -1.10
N ALA A 88 11.75 -11.93 -0.25
CA ALA A 88 11.31 -12.50 1.01
C ALA A 88 10.25 -13.59 0.80
N LEU A 89 9.34 -13.41 -0.18
CA LEU A 89 8.24 -14.30 -0.51
C LEU A 89 8.20 -14.56 -2.03
N PRO A 90 9.04 -15.47 -2.57
CA PRO A 90 9.18 -15.68 -4.02
C PRO A 90 7.90 -16.05 -4.79
N ASN A 91 6.91 -16.63 -4.10
CA ASN A 91 5.63 -17.02 -4.68
C ASN A 91 4.49 -16.02 -4.38
N PHE A 92 4.80 -14.90 -3.73
CA PHE A 92 3.78 -13.89 -3.46
C PHE A 92 3.46 -13.12 -4.76
N PRO A 93 2.17 -13.00 -5.13
CA PRO A 93 1.78 -12.45 -6.41
C PRO A 93 1.84 -10.91 -6.36
N VAL A 94 2.97 -10.34 -6.78
CA VAL A 94 3.18 -8.89 -7.00
C VAL A 94 3.82 -8.64 -8.37
N PRO A 95 3.61 -7.46 -9.00
CA PRO A 95 4.36 -7.08 -10.19
C PRO A 95 5.87 -7.23 -9.99
N GLU A 96 6.59 -7.75 -10.99
CA GLU A 96 8.04 -7.66 -10.99
C GLU A 96 8.48 -6.21 -11.16
N ILE A 97 9.41 -5.74 -10.33
CA ILE A 97 10.02 -4.43 -10.47
C ILE A 97 11.24 -4.53 -11.39
N TYR A 98 11.34 -3.61 -12.35
CA TYR A 98 12.44 -3.54 -13.33
C TYR A 98 13.43 -2.42 -13.02
N GLY A 99 13.00 -1.39 -12.29
CA GLY A 99 13.85 -0.31 -11.83
C GLY A 99 13.07 0.94 -11.47
N TRP A 100 13.80 2.00 -11.14
CA TRP A 100 13.26 3.34 -10.96
C TRP A 100 14.29 4.42 -11.25
N THR A 101 13.80 5.61 -11.60
CA THR A 101 14.62 6.82 -11.80
C THR A 101 13.88 8.06 -11.32
N HIS A 102 14.60 9.17 -11.20
CA HIS A 102 14.03 10.50 -10.96
C HIS A 102 14.28 11.40 -12.16
N ASP A 103 13.33 12.28 -12.45
CA ASP A 103 13.48 13.33 -13.45
C ASP A 103 12.50 14.49 -13.17
N GLY A 104 13.00 15.73 -13.15
CA GLY A 104 12.16 16.92 -12.95
C GLY A 104 11.38 16.96 -11.63
N GLY A 105 11.87 16.25 -10.59
CA GLY A 105 11.21 16.08 -9.29
C GLY A 105 10.14 15.00 -9.25
N ASP A 106 9.91 14.29 -10.36
CA ASP A 106 9.03 13.12 -10.41
C ASP A 106 9.86 11.83 -10.25
N VAL A 107 9.28 10.85 -9.57
CA VAL A 107 9.76 9.46 -9.49
C VAL A 107 9.10 8.66 -10.61
N PHE A 108 9.84 7.75 -11.23
CA PHE A 108 9.37 6.81 -12.24
C PHE A 108 9.66 5.38 -11.78
N ILE A 109 8.63 4.56 -11.62
CA ILE A 109 8.70 3.17 -11.17
C ILE A 109 8.33 2.26 -12.33
N TYR A 110 9.28 1.47 -12.81
CA TYR A 110 9.13 0.58 -13.96
C TYR A 110 8.83 -0.83 -13.47
N MET A 111 7.67 -1.38 -13.83
CA MET A 111 7.23 -2.68 -13.34
C MET A 111 6.46 -3.47 -14.40
N GLU A 112 6.28 -4.76 -14.13
CA GLU A 112 5.57 -5.71 -14.97
C GLU A 112 4.15 -5.24 -15.29
N LEU A 113 3.80 -5.22 -16.58
CA LEU A 113 2.41 -5.08 -17.00
C LEU A 113 1.72 -6.44 -16.90
N LEU A 114 0.90 -6.60 -15.88
CA LEU A 114 0.17 -7.84 -15.61
C LEU A 114 -0.94 -8.09 -16.64
N HIS A 115 -1.12 -9.36 -16.98
CA HIS A 115 -2.26 -9.82 -17.77
C HIS A 115 -3.39 -10.27 -16.86
N GLY A 116 -4.49 -9.52 -16.87
CA GLY A 116 -5.66 -9.78 -16.05
C GLY A 116 -6.59 -8.58 -16.05
N VAL A 117 -7.60 -8.65 -15.18
CA VAL A 117 -8.56 -7.58 -14.92
C VAL A 117 -8.65 -7.38 -13.42
N THR A 118 -9.01 -6.19 -12.97
CA THR A 118 -9.23 -5.94 -11.55
C THR A 118 -10.44 -6.74 -11.06
N LEU A 119 -10.45 -7.06 -9.77
CA LEU A 119 -11.61 -7.69 -9.12
C LEU A 119 -12.84 -6.78 -9.22
N GLU A 120 -12.64 -5.47 -9.07
CA GLU A 120 -13.68 -4.44 -9.25
C GLU A 120 -14.36 -4.54 -10.63
N GLU A 121 -13.60 -4.54 -11.72
CA GLU A 121 -14.12 -4.60 -13.09
C GLU A 121 -14.99 -5.83 -13.36
N ARG A 122 -14.70 -6.95 -12.68
CA ARG A 122 -15.41 -8.22 -12.84
C ARG A 122 -16.42 -8.50 -11.74
N TRP A 123 -16.46 -7.71 -10.68
CA TRP A 123 -17.15 -8.06 -9.43
C TRP A 123 -18.60 -8.49 -9.66
N GLU A 124 -19.35 -7.68 -10.42
CA GLU A 124 -20.77 -7.91 -10.76
C GLU A 124 -21.03 -9.17 -11.58
N THR A 125 -20.03 -9.68 -12.29
CA THR A 125 -20.15 -10.87 -13.15
C THR A 125 -19.72 -12.17 -12.45
N LEU A 126 -19.01 -12.07 -11.32
CA LEU A 126 -18.51 -13.23 -10.60
C LEU A 126 -19.62 -13.90 -9.80
N GLY A 127 -19.70 -15.23 -9.91
CA GLY A 127 -20.59 -16.02 -9.07
C GLY A 127 -20.13 -16.05 -7.60
N GLN A 128 -21.04 -16.36 -6.68
CA GLN A 128 -20.72 -16.41 -5.25
C GLN A 128 -19.55 -17.35 -4.91
N THR A 129 -19.49 -18.52 -5.56
CA THR A 129 -18.38 -19.49 -5.37
C THR A 129 -17.03 -18.91 -5.80
N GLU A 130 -16.98 -18.15 -6.90
CA GLU A 130 -15.74 -17.51 -7.35
C GLU A 130 -15.31 -16.40 -6.39
N ARG A 131 -16.25 -15.55 -5.97
CA ARG A 131 -15.97 -14.50 -4.98
C ARG A 131 -15.46 -15.08 -3.65
N SER A 132 -16.08 -16.15 -3.14
CA SER A 132 -15.60 -16.87 -1.95
C SER A 132 -14.22 -17.51 -2.17
N SER A 133 -13.95 -18.06 -3.36
CA SER A 133 -12.64 -18.62 -3.70
C SER A 133 -11.55 -17.56 -3.74
N ILE A 134 -11.85 -16.37 -4.25
CA ILE A 134 -10.93 -15.22 -4.26
C ILE A 134 -10.65 -14.77 -2.83
N CYS A 135 -11.67 -14.68 -1.96
CA CYS A 135 -11.46 -14.35 -0.55
C CYS A 135 -10.61 -15.39 0.20
N ALA A 136 -10.79 -16.67 -0.10
CA ALA A 136 -9.93 -17.72 0.45
C ALA A 136 -8.46 -17.56 0.01
N GLN A 137 -8.23 -17.17 -1.26
CA GLN A 137 -6.89 -16.84 -1.75
C GLN A 137 -6.32 -15.60 -1.04
N LEU A 138 -7.11 -14.52 -0.89
CA LEU A 138 -6.72 -13.32 -0.14
C LEU A 138 -6.34 -13.66 1.30
N ARG A 139 -7.10 -14.51 2.00
CA ARG A 139 -6.76 -14.92 3.38
C ARG A 139 -5.37 -15.54 3.46
N VAL A 140 -5.04 -16.41 2.50
CA VAL A 140 -3.70 -17.03 2.41
C VAL A 140 -2.63 -15.97 2.15
N LEU A 141 -2.89 -15.01 1.26
CA LEU A 141 -1.95 -13.93 0.96
C LEU A 141 -1.74 -13.01 2.16
N VAL A 142 -2.80 -12.54 2.83
CA VAL A 142 -2.72 -11.72 4.05
C VAL A 142 -1.96 -12.46 5.16
N THR A 143 -2.23 -13.76 5.34
CA THR A 143 -1.51 -14.58 6.31
C THR A 143 -0.02 -14.69 5.98
N SER A 144 0.31 -14.86 4.70
CA SER A 144 1.71 -14.89 4.21
C SER A 144 2.41 -13.55 4.46
N LEU A 145 1.73 -12.43 4.17
CA LEU A 145 2.26 -11.09 4.38
C LEU A 145 2.54 -10.82 5.87
N ARG A 146 1.59 -11.17 6.75
CA ARG A 146 1.72 -11.06 8.22
C ARG A 146 2.81 -11.96 8.80
N SER A 147 3.27 -12.98 8.07
CA SER A 147 4.37 -13.85 8.50
C SER A 147 5.76 -13.23 8.30
N LEU A 148 5.85 -12.13 7.55
CA LEU A 148 7.08 -11.37 7.39
C LEU A 148 7.53 -10.80 8.73
N GLN A 149 8.84 -10.85 8.96
CA GLN A 149 9.48 -10.25 10.13
C GLN A 149 10.50 -9.20 9.71
N GLN A 150 10.69 -8.19 10.56
CA GLN A 150 11.85 -7.33 10.46
C GLN A 150 13.09 -8.14 10.86
N THR A 151 14.23 -7.88 10.24
CA THR A 151 15.47 -8.56 10.63
C THR A 151 15.83 -8.23 12.08
N PRO A 152 16.38 -9.17 12.87
CA PRO A 152 16.79 -8.91 14.26
C PRO A 152 17.80 -7.76 14.43
N ASP A 153 18.58 -7.45 13.38
CA ASP A 153 19.53 -6.34 13.35
C ASP A 153 18.84 -4.96 13.17
N ASP A 154 17.58 -4.95 12.75
CA ASP A 154 16.76 -3.74 12.68
C ASP A 154 15.98 -3.61 13.99
N GLU A 155 16.14 -2.47 14.66
CA GLU A 155 15.25 -2.12 15.77
C GLU A 155 13.82 -2.07 15.25
N SER A 156 12.91 -2.80 15.92
CA SER A 156 11.50 -2.87 15.55
C SER A 156 10.94 -1.47 15.34
N PHE A 157 10.25 -1.27 14.23
CA PHE A 157 9.67 0.02 13.89
C PHE A 157 8.32 -0.12 13.18
N LEU A 158 7.54 0.97 13.19
CA LEU A 158 6.40 1.17 12.32
C LEU A 158 6.76 2.25 11.30
N GLY A 159 6.61 1.95 10.02
CA GLY A 159 7.10 2.80 8.93
C GLY A 159 7.06 2.08 7.59
N HIS A 160 7.38 2.77 6.51
CA HIS A 160 7.59 2.14 5.21
C HIS A 160 8.71 1.11 5.26
N VAL A 161 8.81 0.27 4.23
CA VAL A 161 9.85 -0.78 4.13
C VAL A 161 11.28 -0.26 4.34
N ASN A 162 11.53 1.01 4.00
CA ASN A 162 12.79 1.72 4.10
C ASN A 162 12.94 2.58 5.37
N ARG A 163 12.09 2.39 6.37
CA ARG A 163 12.00 3.18 7.62
C ARG A 163 11.58 4.64 7.43
N GLU A 164 11.09 5.03 6.26
CA GLU A 164 10.46 6.34 6.07
C GLU A 164 9.07 6.39 6.75
N PRO A 165 8.51 7.60 6.97
CA PRO A 165 7.16 7.77 7.51
C PRO A 165 6.10 7.03 6.69
N LEU A 166 5.05 6.53 7.33
CA LEU A 166 3.95 5.81 6.69
C LEU A 166 3.20 6.69 5.67
N GLY A 167 2.84 6.09 4.54
CA GLY A 167 2.22 6.74 3.38
C GLY A 167 0.70 6.59 3.27
N ASP A 168 0.03 6.14 4.33
CA ASP A 168 -1.43 5.94 4.32
C ASP A 168 -2.15 7.27 4.07
N ILE A 169 -3.17 7.25 3.21
CA ILE A 169 -3.94 8.44 2.83
C ILE A 169 -4.67 9.07 4.02
N ILE A 170 -5.03 8.28 5.04
CA ILE A 170 -5.66 8.79 6.28
C ILE A 170 -4.77 9.86 6.93
N PHE A 171 -3.45 9.74 6.79
CA PHE A 171 -2.48 10.63 7.42
C PHE A 171 -1.87 11.67 6.46
N THR A 172 -1.82 11.36 5.17
CA THR A 172 -0.96 12.09 4.21
C THR A 172 -1.68 13.09 3.32
N ASP A 173 -3.02 13.05 3.22
CA ASP A 173 -3.76 13.88 2.26
C ASP A 173 -4.17 15.28 2.82
N ASN A 174 -3.70 15.62 4.04
CA ASN A 174 -3.61 17.01 4.50
C ASN A 174 -2.13 17.41 4.63
N GLU A 175 -1.62 18.23 3.70
CA GLU A 175 -0.23 18.74 3.64
C GLU A 175 0.25 19.45 4.92
N THR A 176 -0.64 19.69 5.87
CA THR A 176 -0.37 20.33 7.16
C THR A 176 0.03 19.35 8.26
N ARG A 177 -0.16 18.04 8.09
CA ARG A 177 0.15 17.05 9.13
C ARG A 177 1.65 16.74 9.16
N PRO A 178 2.25 16.57 10.35
CA PRO A 178 3.60 16.05 10.47
C PRO A 178 3.69 14.64 9.88
N PRO A 179 4.88 14.17 9.46
CA PRO A 179 5.05 12.81 8.97
C PRO A 179 4.66 11.75 10.01
N ALA A 180 4.05 10.65 9.54
CA ALA A 180 3.64 9.53 10.38
C ALA A 180 4.79 8.52 10.58
N GLY A 181 5.75 8.87 11.43
CA GLY A 181 6.82 7.97 11.86
C GLY A 181 8.18 8.24 11.19
N PRO A 182 9.10 7.27 11.18
CA PRO A 182 8.94 5.93 11.76
C PRO A 182 8.74 5.99 13.29
N PHE A 183 7.96 5.05 13.84
CA PHE A 183 7.71 4.91 15.28
C PHE A 183 8.45 3.70 15.84
N GLN A 184 8.84 3.74 17.12
CA GLN A 184 9.52 2.63 17.78
C GLN A 184 8.55 1.65 18.43
N SER A 185 7.30 2.05 18.64
CA SER A 185 6.25 1.21 19.23
C SER A 185 4.87 1.56 18.71
N VAL A 186 3.94 0.62 18.86
CA VAL A 186 2.51 0.84 18.55
C VAL A 186 1.93 1.96 19.42
N ALA A 187 2.32 2.06 20.69
CA ALA A 187 1.93 3.15 21.58
C ALA A 187 2.34 4.52 21.04
N GLU A 188 3.58 4.68 20.53
CA GLU A 188 4.02 5.94 19.92
C GLU A 188 3.22 6.30 18.68
N PHE A 189 2.84 5.30 17.86
CA PHE A 189 1.95 5.51 16.72
C PHE A 189 0.56 5.98 17.17
N HIS A 190 -0.03 5.37 18.19
CA HIS A 190 -1.33 5.79 18.74
C HIS A 190 -1.27 7.18 19.40
N ASP A 191 -0.18 7.50 20.10
CA ASP A 191 0.03 8.82 20.67
C ASP A 191 0.14 9.89 19.58
N TRP A 192 0.77 9.54 18.44
CA TRP A 192 0.80 10.40 17.27
C TRP A 192 -0.60 10.62 16.68
N LEU A 193 -1.42 9.56 16.51
CA LEU A 193 -2.83 9.68 16.07
C LEU A 193 -3.62 10.62 16.99
N SER A 194 -3.50 10.38 18.29
CA SER A 194 -4.12 11.17 19.35
C SER A 194 -3.72 12.64 19.28
N LEU A 195 -2.45 12.94 19.06
CA LEU A 195 -1.98 14.31 18.91
C LEU A 195 -2.59 14.99 17.68
N GLN A 196 -2.76 14.26 16.57
CA GLN A 196 -3.29 14.82 15.34
C GLN A 196 -4.75 15.29 15.46
N ILE A 197 -5.61 14.56 16.18
CA ILE A 197 -7.02 14.99 16.37
C ILE A 197 -7.15 16.12 17.38
N ARG A 198 -6.16 16.28 18.28
CA ARG A 198 -6.14 17.33 19.31
C ARG A 198 -5.52 18.63 18.82
N THR A 199 -4.69 18.56 17.79
CA THR A 199 -4.08 19.74 17.17
C THR A 199 -5.16 20.61 16.54
N GLY A 200 -5.26 21.87 16.96
CA GLY A 200 -6.31 22.81 16.55
C GLY A 200 -7.47 22.93 17.55
N LEU A 201 -7.60 22.01 18.52
CA LEU A 201 -8.66 22.06 19.55
C LEU A 201 -8.31 22.99 20.73
N GLU A 202 -7.11 23.55 20.79
CA GLU A 202 -6.66 24.49 21.83
C GLU A 202 -7.57 25.72 21.92
N VAL A 203 -8.20 26.11 20.80
CA VAL A 203 -9.19 27.19 20.74
C VAL A 203 -10.39 26.93 21.67
N HIS A 204 -10.71 25.67 21.92
CA HIS A 204 -11.78 25.23 22.81
C HIS A 204 -11.27 24.92 24.24
N TRP A 205 -9.95 24.92 24.45
CA TRP A 205 -9.29 24.62 25.73
C TRP A 205 -8.23 25.67 26.10
N PRO A 206 -8.64 26.89 26.50
CA PRO A 206 -7.72 27.98 26.79
C PRO A 206 -6.67 27.62 27.85
N GLY A 207 -5.40 27.84 27.53
CA GLY A 207 -4.27 27.61 28.44
C GLY A 207 -3.78 26.16 28.51
N LYS A 208 -4.36 25.25 27.72
CA LYS A 208 -3.86 23.88 27.57
C LYS A 208 -3.03 23.69 26.30
N GLN A 209 -2.01 22.87 26.40
CA GLN A 209 -1.31 22.29 25.26
C GLN A 209 -2.14 21.13 24.68
N PRO A 210 -1.97 20.78 23.38
CA PRO A 210 -2.66 19.65 22.76
C PRO A 210 -2.55 18.33 23.54
N CYS A 211 -1.38 18.06 24.13
CA CYS A 211 -1.17 16.84 24.92
C CYS A 211 -2.00 16.77 26.21
N GLU A 212 -2.51 17.91 26.70
CA GLU A 212 -3.35 18.03 27.91
C GLU A 212 -4.86 18.01 27.60
N ILE A 213 -5.21 18.03 26.31
CA ILE A 213 -6.59 17.88 25.84
C ILE A 213 -6.95 16.39 25.90
N PRO A 214 -8.09 16.02 26.51
CA PRO A 214 -8.54 14.63 26.55
C PRO A 214 -8.81 14.07 25.15
N ASP A 215 -8.46 12.81 24.96
CA ASP A 215 -8.78 12.03 23.78
C ASP A 215 -9.77 10.93 24.17
N PRO A 216 -11.02 10.97 23.69
CA PRO A 216 -12.03 9.97 24.05
C PRO A 216 -11.83 8.61 23.37
N TYR A 217 -10.99 8.51 22.34
CA TYR A 217 -10.84 7.31 21.50
C TYR A 217 -9.56 6.52 21.81
N ARG A 218 -8.57 7.17 22.45
CA ARG A 218 -7.24 6.61 22.74
C ARG A 218 -7.25 5.27 23.48
N ASP A 219 -8.15 5.09 24.45
CA ASP A 219 -8.28 3.85 25.23
C ASP A 219 -8.84 2.67 24.40
N GLY A 220 -9.45 2.95 23.25
CA GLY A 220 -9.94 1.95 22.31
C GLY A 220 -8.86 1.38 21.38
N LEU A 221 -7.64 1.93 21.40
CA LEU A 221 -6.52 1.48 20.58
C LEU A 221 -5.58 0.54 21.37
N PRO A 222 -5.24 -0.66 20.84
CA PRO A 222 -4.44 -1.65 21.54
C PRO A 222 -2.93 -1.40 21.41
N ASP A 223 -2.30 -0.76 22.41
CA ASP A 223 -0.87 -0.44 22.42
C ASP A 223 0.07 -1.67 22.35
N ASP A 224 -0.45 -2.87 22.64
CA ASP A 224 0.25 -4.15 22.61
C ASP A 224 0.02 -4.95 21.32
N ALA A 225 -0.66 -4.37 20.32
CA ALA A 225 -0.87 -5.01 19.03
C ALA A 225 0.45 -5.43 18.39
N ALA A 226 0.44 -6.55 17.64
CA ALA A 226 1.62 -7.00 16.93
C ALA A 226 1.92 -6.04 15.76
N VAL A 227 3.19 -5.86 15.44
CA VAL A 227 3.61 -5.16 14.22
C VAL A 227 3.70 -6.16 13.08
N THR A 228 2.93 -5.95 12.01
CA THR A 228 2.92 -6.82 10.83
C THR A 228 3.15 -6.03 9.56
N PHE A 229 3.61 -6.70 8.50
CA PHE A 229 3.68 -6.08 7.19
C PHE A 229 2.27 -6.04 6.58
N THR A 230 1.86 -4.86 6.14
CA THR A 230 0.49 -4.54 5.72
C THR A 230 0.52 -3.90 4.34
N HIS A 231 -0.41 -4.29 3.47
CA HIS A 231 -0.62 -3.65 2.18
C HIS A 231 -1.24 -2.26 2.37
N GLY A 232 -2.27 -2.16 3.21
CA GLY A 232 -2.90 -0.91 3.60
C GLY A 232 -3.92 -0.37 2.60
N ASP A 233 -4.25 -1.14 1.56
CA ASP A 233 -5.18 -0.73 0.49
C ASP A 233 -5.72 -1.92 -0.33
N LEU A 234 -6.24 -2.94 0.35
CA LEU A 234 -6.81 -4.14 -0.29
C LEU A 234 -8.22 -3.91 -0.89
N HIS A 235 -8.39 -2.80 -1.58
CA HIS A 235 -9.60 -2.50 -2.35
C HIS A 235 -9.70 -3.41 -3.60
N PRO A 236 -10.90 -3.80 -4.07
CA PRO A 236 -11.07 -4.62 -5.29
C PRO A 236 -10.38 -4.10 -6.55
N SER A 237 -10.16 -2.79 -6.67
CA SER A 237 -9.41 -2.18 -7.78
C SER A 237 -7.91 -2.55 -7.76
N ASN A 238 -7.38 -2.95 -6.60
CA ASN A 238 -5.97 -3.28 -6.37
C ASN A 238 -5.69 -4.78 -6.41
N ILE A 239 -6.69 -5.60 -6.77
CA ILE A 239 -6.58 -7.06 -6.88
C ILE A 239 -6.74 -7.45 -8.34
N ILE A 240 -5.68 -7.92 -8.98
CA ILE A 240 -5.73 -8.42 -10.36
C ILE A 240 -6.07 -9.91 -10.34
N ILE A 241 -7.09 -10.30 -11.11
CA ILE A 241 -7.53 -11.69 -11.28
C ILE A 241 -7.37 -12.16 -12.72
N SER A 242 -7.26 -13.49 -12.89
CA SER A 242 -7.25 -14.13 -14.21
C SER A 242 -8.58 -13.92 -14.92
N VAL A 243 -8.52 -13.78 -16.26
CA VAL A 243 -9.73 -13.70 -17.10
C VAL A 243 -10.45 -15.04 -17.20
N ASP A 244 -9.70 -16.13 -17.09
CA ASP A 244 -10.19 -17.50 -17.19
C ASP A 244 -10.80 -17.99 -15.87
N SER A 245 -11.77 -18.89 -15.98
CA SER A 245 -12.34 -19.63 -14.85
C SER A 245 -11.64 -20.98 -14.66
N PRO A 246 -11.35 -21.40 -13.41
CA PRO A 246 -11.64 -20.69 -12.16
C PRO A 246 -10.73 -19.48 -11.95
N CYS A 247 -11.33 -18.36 -11.51
CA CYS A 247 -10.61 -17.12 -11.27
C CYS A 247 -9.52 -17.29 -10.20
N ARG A 248 -8.31 -16.81 -10.48
CA ARG A 248 -7.17 -16.79 -9.56
C ARG A 248 -6.61 -15.39 -9.40
N ILE A 249 -6.12 -15.06 -8.21
CA ILE A 249 -5.38 -13.82 -7.99
C ILE A 249 -4.06 -13.92 -8.75
N VAL A 250 -3.86 -13.00 -9.68
CA VAL A 250 -2.63 -12.84 -10.48
C VAL A 250 -1.64 -11.95 -9.75
N ALA A 251 -2.11 -10.85 -9.15
CA ALA A 251 -1.30 -9.99 -8.32
C ALA A 251 -2.11 -9.07 -7.41
N LEU A 252 -1.48 -8.63 -6.32
CA LEU A 252 -1.87 -7.43 -5.58
C LEU A 252 -1.00 -6.25 -6.07
N ILE A 253 -1.63 -5.10 -6.32
CA ILE A 253 -0.99 -3.91 -6.88
C ILE A 253 -1.23 -2.68 -5.98
N ASP A 254 -0.55 -1.58 -6.29
CA ASP A 254 -0.58 -0.32 -5.52
C ASP A 254 -0.09 -0.46 -4.06
N TRP A 255 1.20 -0.75 -3.94
CA TRP A 255 1.88 -0.93 -2.65
C TRP A 255 2.33 0.39 -2.01
N ARG A 256 1.87 1.54 -2.50
CA ARG A 256 2.32 2.86 -2.04
C ARG A 256 2.02 3.13 -0.56
N GLN A 257 0.96 2.52 -0.02
CA GLN A 257 0.55 2.68 1.39
C GLN A 257 1.15 1.59 2.29
N SER A 258 1.90 0.64 1.73
CA SER A 258 2.37 -0.53 2.47
C SER A 258 3.49 -0.22 3.45
N GLY A 259 3.63 -1.04 4.48
CA GLY A 259 4.63 -0.85 5.52
C GLY A 259 4.43 -1.74 6.73
N TRP A 260 5.11 -1.42 7.81
CA TRP A 260 4.96 -2.05 9.11
C TRP A 260 3.94 -1.27 9.94
N TYR A 261 2.79 -1.89 10.18
CA TYR A 261 1.65 -1.31 10.90
C TYR A 261 1.21 -2.22 12.06
N PRO A 262 0.37 -1.73 12.99
CA PRO A 262 -0.34 -2.61 13.90
C PRO A 262 -1.17 -3.65 13.12
N ASP A 263 -1.25 -4.87 13.62
CA ASP A 263 -1.90 -6.01 12.95
C ASP A 263 -3.36 -5.77 12.54
N TYR A 264 -4.08 -4.93 13.28
CA TYR A 264 -5.46 -4.55 12.98
C TYR A 264 -5.60 -3.63 11.75
N TRP A 265 -4.53 -2.95 11.33
CA TRP A 265 -4.59 -1.85 10.35
C TRP A 265 -5.14 -2.29 8.99
N GLU A 266 -4.74 -3.46 8.50
CA GLU A 266 -5.21 -4.01 7.22
C GLU A 266 -6.73 -4.20 7.21
N ALA A 267 -7.30 -4.68 8.33
CA ALA A 267 -8.73 -4.91 8.43
C ALA A 267 -9.49 -3.57 8.45
N CYS A 268 -9.08 -2.66 9.33
CA CYS A 268 -9.66 -1.32 9.41
C CYS A 268 -9.62 -0.60 8.06
N LYS A 269 -8.49 -0.65 7.34
CA LYS A 269 -8.35 -0.07 6.00
C LYS A 269 -9.23 -0.73 4.94
N ALA A 270 -9.37 -2.06 4.97
CA ALA A 270 -10.27 -2.76 4.07
C ALA A 270 -11.73 -2.29 4.25
N TYR A 271 -12.20 -2.16 5.50
CA TYR A 271 -13.55 -1.65 5.79
C TYR A 271 -13.69 -0.17 5.41
N TYR A 272 -12.72 0.66 5.77
CA TYR A 272 -12.74 2.10 5.52
C TYR A 272 -12.78 2.45 4.02
N THR A 273 -12.11 1.67 3.17
CA THR A 273 -12.11 1.88 1.72
C THR A 273 -13.30 1.26 0.99
N ALA A 274 -14.12 0.46 1.68
CA ALA A 274 -15.28 -0.18 1.08
C ALA A 274 -16.49 0.74 1.02
N GLU A 275 -17.39 0.49 0.06
CA GLU A 275 -18.70 1.14 0.04
C GLU A 275 -19.49 0.76 1.30
N VAL A 276 -19.95 1.77 2.04
CA VAL A 276 -20.70 1.59 3.29
C VAL A 276 -22.00 0.83 3.02
N GLY A 277 -22.16 -0.33 3.68
CA GLY A 277 -23.30 -1.23 3.46
C GLY A 277 -23.26 -2.01 2.15
N GLY A 278 -22.14 -1.92 1.41
CA GLY A 278 -21.92 -2.69 0.19
C GLY A 278 -21.65 -4.17 0.47
N GLU A 279 -21.95 -5.04 -0.50
CA GLU A 279 -21.77 -6.49 -0.34
C GLU A 279 -20.31 -6.86 -0.04
N TRP A 280 -19.34 -6.15 -0.65
CA TRP A 280 -17.92 -6.34 -0.36
C TRP A 280 -17.62 -6.20 1.14
N MET A 281 -18.11 -5.11 1.74
CA MET A 281 -17.93 -4.78 3.15
C MET A 281 -18.56 -5.82 4.06
N GLU A 282 -19.87 -6.07 3.90
CA GLU A 282 -20.63 -6.86 4.86
C GLU A 282 -20.35 -8.36 4.78
N LYS A 283 -20.02 -8.86 3.58
CA LYS A 283 -20.01 -10.30 3.32
C LYS A 283 -18.65 -10.86 2.97
N TYR A 284 -17.77 -10.08 2.34
CA TYR A 284 -16.53 -10.61 1.76
C TYR A 284 -15.27 -10.22 2.53
N ILE A 285 -15.19 -9.00 3.08
CA ILE A 285 -14.08 -8.61 3.98
C ILE A 285 -13.90 -9.61 5.13
N PRO A 286 -14.97 -10.00 5.89
CA PRO A 286 -14.84 -10.97 6.98
C PRO A 286 -14.30 -12.34 6.54
N LEU A 287 -14.44 -12.69 5.25
CA LEU A 287 -13.98 -13.98 4.74
C LEU A 287 -12.46 -14.04 4.58
N PHE A 288 -11.78 -12.91 4.38
CA PHE A 288 -10.33 -12.90 4.17
C PHE A 288 -9.53 -12.24 5.30
N ILE A 289 -10.18 -11.44 6.14
CA ILE A 289 -9.54 -10.82 7.30
C ILE A 289 -10.55 -10.70 8.44
N ASP A 290 -10.08 -10.93 9.66
CA ASP A 290 -10.94 -10.90 10.84
C ASP A 290 -11.10 -9.45 11.33
N GLU A 291 -12.33 -9.10 11.73
CA GLU A 291 -12.66 -7.76 12.21
C GLU A 291 -12.00 -7.49 13.57
N PRO A 292 -11.26 -6.38 13.73
CA PRO A 292 -10.56 -6.08 14.97
C PRO A 292 -11.49 -5.41 15.98
N ALA A 293 -11.25 -5.67 17.27
CA ALA A 293 -12.03 -5.05 18.35
C ALA A 293 -11.91 -3.52 18.42
N CYS A 294 -10.85 -2.95 17.82
CA CYS A 294 -10.60 -1.51 17.79
C CYS A 294 -11.15 -0.78 16.55
N ILE A 295 -11.99 -1.44 15.74
CA ILE A 295 -12.52 -0.85 14.49
C ILE A 295 -13.29 0.46 14.75
N ASP A 296 -14.10 0.52 15.80
CA ASP A 296 -14.85 1.75 16.15
C ASP A 296 -13.92 2.91 16.51
N ALA A 297 -12.87 2.65 17.29
CA ALA A 297 -11.88 3.64 17.66
C ALA A 297 -11.13 4.15 16.42
N PHE A 298 -10.71 3.24 15.54
CA PHE A 298 -10.10 3.59 14.27
C PHE A 298 -11.01 4.50 13.42
N ASP A 299 -12.29 4.14 13.29
CA ASP A 299 -13.27 4.90 12.52
C ASP A 299 -13.44 6.33 13.05
N ASP A 300 -13.46 6.50 14.37
CA ASP A 300 -13.54 7.82 14.99
C ASP A 300 -12.30 8.68 14.69
N TYR A 301 -11.10 8.09 14.69
CA TYR A 301 -9.88 8.79 14.25
C TYR A 301 -9.93 9.16 12.76
N ALA A 302 -10.31 8.22 11.90
CA ALA A 302 -10.39 8.46 10.45
C ALA A 302 -11.35 9.62 10.13
N ARG A 303 -12.53 9.64 10.78
CA ARG A 303 -13.50 10.74 10.66
C ARG A 303 -12.97 12.06 11.19
N ALA A 304 -12.31 12.05 12.35
CA ALA A 304 -11.70 13.25 12.92
C ALA A 304 -10.61 13.85 12.01
N PHE A 305 -9.99 13.03 11.15
CA PHE A 305 -9.05 13.50 10.13
C PHE A 305 -9.69 14.10 8.87
N GLY A 306 -11.01 14.07 8.76
CA GLY A 306 -11.76 14.71 7.67
C GLY A 306 -12.13 13.78 6.53
N TYR A 307 -12.29 12.47 6.80
CA TYR A 307 -12.70 11.47 5.82
C TYR A 307 -13.98 10.73 6.19
#